data_AF-A0A9R0HV52-F1
#
_entry.id   AF-A0A9R0HV52-F1
#
_cell.length_a   1.000
_cell.length_b   1.000
_cell.length_c   1.000
_cell.angle_alpha   90.00
_cell.angle_beta   90.00
_cell.angle_gamma   90.00
#
_symmetry.space_group_name_H-M   'P 1'
#
loop_
_entity.id
_entity.type
_entity.pdbx_description
1 polymer ?
#
loop_
_entity_poly.entity_id
_entity_poly.type
_entity_poly.pdbx_seq_one_letter_code
_entity_poly.pdbx_strand_id
1 'polypeptide(L)'
;MDFESITEFLANKTIFVTGATGFIAKILVEKILRIQPNVNKLYLLVRARDAQAAHVRLQHEVLAKELFKVVREKWGANFESFVSDKITVVAGDTSYENLGLTVDQLKEMHKDIDVVINVAATTKFDER
;
A
#
# COMPACT_ATOMS: atom_id res chain seq x y z
N MET A 1 -22.65 -22.10 -5.62
CA MET A 1 -21.63 -21.39 -4.82
C MET A 1 -21.72 -19.96 -5.26
N ASP A 2 -22.35 -19.11 -4.46
CA ASP A 2 -22.34 -17.67 -4.73
C ASP A 2 -20.92 -17.19 -4.43
N PHE A 3 -20.24 -16.69 -5.47
CA PHE A 3 -18.93 -16.08 -5.31
C PHE A 3 -19.15 -14.72 -4.66
N GLU A 4 -18.62 -14.56 -3.45
CA GLU A 4 -18.55 -13.26 -2.78
C GLU A 4 -17.86 -12.26 -3.72
N SER A 5 -18.41 -11.05 -3.86
CA SER A 5 -17.82 -10.06 -4.76
C SER A 5 -16.42 -9.68 -4.26
N ILE A 6 -15.52 -9.28 -5.17
CA ILE A 6 -14.17 -8.86 -4.77
C ILE A 6 -14.20 -7.71 -3.76
N THR A 7 -15.19 -6.84 -3.84
CA THR A 7 -15.39 -5.74 -2.88
C THR A 7 -15.75 -6.25 -1.50
N GLU A 8 -16.63 -7.24 -1.39
CA GLU A 8 -16.99 -7.86 -0.11
C GLU A 8 -15.80 -8.62 0.48
N PHE A 9 -15.09 -9.39 -0.34
CA PHE A 9 -13.88 -10.11 0.07
C PHE A 9 -12.82 -9.18 0.69
N LEU A 10 -12.62 -7.99 0.11
CA LEU A 10 -11.62 -7.01 0.59
C LEU A 10 -12.06 -6.23 1.83
N ALA A 11 -13.33 -6.32 2.24
CA ALA A 11 -13.79 -5.68 3.46
C ALA A 11 -13.08 -6.27 4.69
N ASN A 12 -12.66 -5.41 5.60
CA ASN A 12 -11.96 -5.76 6.83
C ASN A 12 -10.63 -6.51 6.62
N LYS A 13 -10.10 -6.57 5.39
CA LYS A 13 -8.81 -7.19 5.11
C LYS A 13 -7.65 -6.25 5.37
N THR A 14 -6.56 -6.80 5.88
CA THR A 14 -5.25 -6.17 5.90
C THR A 14 -4.45 -6.66 4.70
N ILE A 15 -3.98 -5.73 3.89
CA ILE A 15 -3.34 -6.04 2.61
C ILE A 15 -1.91 -5.51 2.63
N PHE A 16 -0.95 -6.37 2.31
CA PHE A 16 0.43 -5.97 2.07
C PHE A 16 0.69 -5.84 0.57
N VAL A 17 1.16 -4.67 0.14
CA VAL A 17 1.43 -4.35 -1.26
C VAL A 17 2.91 -4.01 -1.43
N THR A 18 3.59 -4.76 -2.29
CA THR A 18 4.95 -4.41 -2.72
C THR A 18 4.92 -3.55 -3.98
N GLY A 19 5.97 -2.72 -4.18
CA GLY A 19 6.05 -1.86 -5.36
C GLY A 19 5.02 -0.74 -5.34
N ALA A 20 4.61 -0.27 -4.16
CA ALA A 20 3.50 0.66 -3.96
C ALA A 20 3.66 2.00 -4.72
N THR A 21 4.88 2.40 -5.06
CA THR A 21 5.16 3.61 -5.87
C THR A 21 5.05 3.38 -7.38
N GLY A 22 5.00 2.13 -7.82
CA GLY A 22 4.85 1.71 -9.21
C GLY A 22 3.47 2.06 -9.79
N PHE A 23 3.38 2.17 -11.12
CA PHE A 23 2.18 2.66 -11.79
C PHE A 23 0.93 1.83 -11.45
N ILE A 24 1.01 0.50 -11.62
CA ILE A 24 -0.12 -0.42 -11.37
C ILE A 24 -0.52 -0.45 -9.90
N ALA A 25 0.46 -0.52 -8.99
CA ALA A 25 0.19 -0.60 -7.56
C ALA A 25 -0.55 0.65 -7.05
N LYS A 26 -0.18 1.85 -7.53
CA LYS A 26 -0.88 3.09 -7.16
C LYS A 26 -2.35 3.09 -7.58
N ILE A 27 -2.64 2.61 -8.78
CA ILE A 27 -4.02 2.50 -9.29
C ILE A 27 -4.82 1.53 -8.43
N LEU A 28 -4.20 0.39 -8.08
CA LEU A 28 -4.83 -0.60 -7.22
C LEU A 28 -5.15 -0.02 -5.82
N VAL A 29 -4.17 0.64 -5.19
CA VAL A 29 -4.34 1.27 -3.86
C VAL A 29 -5.44 2.34 -3.91
N GLU A 30 -5.42 3.24 -4.89
CA GLU A 30 -6.48 4.23 -5.10
C GLU A 30 -7.84 3.55 -5.22
N LYS A 31 -7.93 2.54 -6.07
CA LYS A 31 -9.19 1.86 -6.37
C LYS A 31 -9.75 1.19 -5.12
N ILE A 32 -8.93 0.48 -4.34
CA ILE A 32 -9.35 -0.14 -3.07
C ILE A 32 -9.89 0.93 -2.12
N LEU A 33 -9.14 2.00 -1.88
CA LEU A 33 -9.56 3.08 -0.98
C LEU A 33 -10.84 3.78 -1.43
N ARG A 34 -11.06 3.88 -2.75
CA ARG A 34 -12.25 4.50 -3.32
C ARG A 34 -13.49 3.61 -3.20
N ILE A 35 -13.39 2.34 -3.60
CA ILE A 35 -14.55 1.44 -3.78
C ILE A 35 -14.83 0.58 -2.55
N GLN A 36 -13.81 0.29 -1.72
CA GLN A 36 -13.94 -0.48 -0.49
C GLN A 36 -13.26 0.24 0.68
N PRO A 37 -13.87 1.32 1.21
CA PRO A 37 -13.30 2.07 2.33
C PRO A 37 -13.26 1.27 3.65
N ASN A 38 -13.97 0.14 3.73
CA ASN A 38 -13.95 -0.75 4.90
C ASN A 38 -12.76 -1.73 4.88
N VAL A 39 -11.82 -1.62 3.93
CA VAL A 39 -10.52 -2.28 4.08
C VAL A 39 -9.92 -1.93 5.44
N ASN A 40 -9.35 -2.90 6.14
CA ASN A 40 -8.82 -2.66 7.48
C ASN A 40 -7.57 -1.79 7.41
N LYS A 41 -6.56 -2.25 6.66
CA LYS A 41 -5.26 -1.59 6.55
C LYS A 41 -4.53 -1.98 5.27
N LEU A 42 -3.75 -1.06 4.73
CA LEU A 42 -2.83 -1.25 3.60
C LEU A 42 -1.40 -1.03 4.08
N TYR A 43 -0.62 -2.09 4.19
CA TYR A 43 0.82 -1.99 4.36
C TYR A 43 1.47 -1.79 3.00
N LEU A 44 2.14 -0.66 2.80
CA LEU A 44 2.74 -0.29 1.52
C LEU A 44 4.27 -0.33 1.62
N LEU A 45 4.90 -1.32 0.98
CA LEU A 45 6.36 -1.42 0.92
C LEU A 45 6.91 -0.35 -0.04
N VAL A 46 7.76 0.52 0.49
CA VAL A 46 8.43 1.59 -0.25
C VAL A 46 9.93 1.48 -0.01
N ARG A 47 10.69 1.33 -1.11
CA ARG A 47 12.16 1.32 -1.08
C ARG A 47 12.67 2.66 -0.55
N ALA A 48 13.21 2.71 0.66
CA ALA A 48 13.77 3.93 1.23
C ALA A 48 14.80 3.59 2.29
N ARG A 49 15.63 4.57 2.64
CA ARG A 49 16.66 4.39 3.68
C ARG A 49 16.09 4.29 5.10
N ASP A 50 14.93 4.89 5.34
CA ASP A 50 14.28 4.98 6.64
C ASP A 50 12.77 5.26 6.48
N ALA A 51 12.02 5.17 7.58
CA ALA A 51 10.58 5.37 7.60
C ALA A 51 10.14 6.79 7.20
N GLN A 52 10.96 7.81 7.50
CA GLN A 52 10.66 9.19 7.16
C GLN A 52 10.79 9.42 5.65
N ALA A 53 11.86 8.91 5.05
CA ALA A 53 12.06 8.92 3.61
C ALA A 53 10.97 8.13 2.88
N ALA A 54 10.54 6.98 3.44
CA ALA A 54 9.41 6.22 2.90
C ALA A 54 8.10 7.01 2.92
N HIS A 55 7.81 7.72 4.02
CA HIS A 55 6.64 8.61 4.11
C HIS A 55 6.68 9.73 3.06
N VAL A 56 7.81 10.43 2.92
CA VAL A 56 7.96 11.50 1.93
C VAL A 56 7.74 10.96 0.52
N ARG A 57 8.32 9.80 0.20
CA ARG A 57 8.11 9.13 -1.10
C ARG A 57 6.66 8.74 -1.31
N LEU A 58 5.98 8.15 -0.32
CA LEU A 58 4.56 7.81 -0.40
C LEU A 58 3.73 9.06 -0.71
N GLN A 59 3.95 10.14 0.03
CA GLN A 59 3.24 11.40 -0.16
C GLN A 59 3.44 11.95 -1.57
N HIS A 60 4.69 12.07 -2.04
CA HIS A 60 5.00 12.73 -3.31
C HIS A 60 4.73 11.84 -4.55
N GLU A 61 4.98 10.54 -4.45
CA GLU A 61 4.92 9.61 -5.59
C GLU A 61 3.55 8.94 -5.76
N VAL A 62 2.76 8.87 -4.68
CA VAL A 62 1.45 8.20 -4.62
C VAL A 62 0.34 9.19 -4.31
N LEU A 63 0.28 9.70 -3.07
CA LEU A 63 -0.90 10.39 -2.54
C LEU A 63 -1.11 11.79 -3.14
N ALA A 64 -0.04 12.51 -3.50
CA ALA A 64 -0.12 13.82 -4.13
C ALA A 64 -0.45 13.76 -5.64
N LYS A 65 -0.53 12.56 -6.25
CA LYS A 65 -0.83 12.45 -7.68
C LYS A 65 -2.30 12.74 -7.96
N GLU A 66 -2.60 13.23 -9.16
CA GLU A 66 -3.96 13.44 -9.66
C GLU A 66 -4.81 12.17 -9.63
N LEU A 67 -4.16 10.99 -9.70
CA LEU A 67 -4.81 9.70 -9.52
C LEU A 67 -5.70 9.65 -8.25
N PHE A 68 -5.23 10.24 -7.14
CA PHE A 68 -5.96 10.22 -5.86
C PHE A 68 -6.98 11.36 -5.72
N LYS A 69 -7.20 12.18 -6.76
CA LYS A 69 -8.14 13.31 -6.72
C LYS A 69 -9.54 12.88 -6.29
N VAL A 70 -10.06 11.78 -6.84
CA VAL A 70 -11.42 11.30 -6.53
C VAL A 70 -11.54 10.86 -5.06
N VAL A 71 -10.51 10.20 -4.51
CA VAL A 71 -10.49 9.83 -3.08
C VAL A 71 -10.39 11.08 -2.21
N ARG A 72 -9.55 12.05 -2.59
CA ARG A 72 -9.43 13.34 -1.88
C ARG A 72 -10.74 14.10 -1.86
N GLU A 73 -11.42 14.24 -2.99
CA GLU A 73 -12.70 14.93 -3.08
C GLU A 73 -13.80 14.20 -2.28
N LYS A 74 -13.81 12.86 -2.31
CA LYS A 74 -14.76 12.05 -1.55
C LYS A 74 -14.66 12.25 -0.04
N TRP A 75 -13.44 12.36 0.50
CA TRP A 75 -13.19 12.49 1.93
C TRP A 75 -13.02 13.95 2.40
N GLY A 76 -12.74 14.88 1.49
CA GLY A 76 -12.58 16.30 1.78
C GLY A 76 -11.58 16.55 2.90
N ALA A 77 -12.00 17.30 3.92
CA ALA A 77 -11.18 17.61 5.09
C ALA A 77 -10.73 16.37 5.88
N ASN A 78 -11.43 15.23 5.74
CA ASN A 78 -11.10 13.99 6.43
C ASN A 78 -10.10 13.11 5.67
N PHE A 79 -9.65 13.54 4.48
CA PHE A 79 -8.75 12.72 3.65
C PHE A 79 -7.47 12.31 4.38
N GLU A 80 -6.81 13.24 5.06
CA GLU A 80 -5.56 12.96 5.78
C GLU A 80 -5.76 11.96 6.93
N SER A 81 -6.86 12.09 7.69
CA SER A 81 -7.22 11.14 8.75
C SER A 81 -7.53 9.76 8.16
N PHE A 82 -8.35 9.71 7.10
CA PHE A 82 -8.69 8.46 6.42
C PHE A 82 -7.45 7.74 5.89
N VAL A 83 -6.54 8.47 5.24
CA VAL A 83 -5.29 7.88 4.73
C VAL A 83 -4.41 7.40 5.88
N SER A 84 -4.27 8.18 6.95
CA SER A 84 -3.47 7.79 8.13
C SER A 84 -4.03 6.55 8.84
N ASP A 85 -5.35 6.40 8.87
CA ASP A 85 -6.01 5.23 9.45
C ASP A 85 -5.86 3.99 8.57
N LYS A 86 -5.89 4.16 7.23
CA LYS A 86 -5.90 3.05 6.28
C LYS A 86 -4.52 2.63 5.79
N ILE A 87 -3.52 3.51 5.80
CA ILE A 87 -2.22 3.24 5.18
C ILE A 87 -1.13 3.24 6.24
N THR A 88 -0.33 2.18 6.24
CA THR A 88 0.95 2.13 6.95
C THR A 88 2.07 1.94 5.94
N VAL A 89 2.96 2.92 5.82
CA VAL A 89 4.13 2.78 4.95
C VAL A 89 5.20 1.94 5.65
N VAL A 90 5.83 1.06 4.88
CA VAL A 90 6.87 0.16 5.35
C VAL A 90 8.11 0.43 4.52
N ALA A 91 9.17 0.95 5.17
CA ALA A 91 10.46 1.14 4.52
C ALA A 91 11.14 -0.22 4.35
N GLY A 92 11.37 -0.65 3.10
CA GLY A 92 12.01 -1.92 2.84
C GLY A 92 12.18 -2.20 1.34
N ASP A 93 12.86 -3.30 1.02
CA ASP A 93 13.21 -3.68 -0.34
C ASP A 93 13.06 -5.18 -0.54
N THR A 94 12.40 -5.59 -1.62
CA THR A 94 12.18 -7.01 -1.94
C THR A 94 13.45 -7.76 -2.29
N SER A 95 14.56 -7.07 -2.56
CA SER A 95 15.87 -7.69 -2.81
C SER A 95 16.61 -8.13 -1.54
N TYR A 96 16.20 -7.63 -0.37
CA TYR A 96 16.81 -8.00 0.91
C TYR A 96 16.08 -9.16 1.56
N GLU A 97 16.83 -9.96 2.32
CA GLU A 97 16.24 -10.91 3.25
C GLU A 97 15.25 -10.19 4.16
N ASN A 98 14.10 -10.82 4.43
CA ASN A 98 13.06 -10.25 5.29
C ASN A 98 12.57 -8.86 4.81
N LEU A 99 12.73 -8.56 3.53
CA LEU A 99 12.41 -7.27 2.91
C LEU A 99 13.20 -6.08 3.51
N GLY A 100 14.30 -6.35 4.23
CA GLY A 100 15.04 -5.35 4.99
C GLY A 100 14.36 -4.90 6.28
N LEU A 101 13.36 -5.65 6.76
CA LEU A 101 12.62 -5.36 7.97
C LEU A 101 13.21 -6.06 9.20
N THR A 102 12.97 -5.48 10.37
CA THR A 102 13.32 -6.14 11.63
C THR A 102 12.40 -7.32 11.90
N VAL A 103 12.88 -8.27 12.70
CA VAL A 103 12.10 -9.44 13.11
C VAL A 103 10.79 -9.03 13.82
N ASP A 104 10.82 -7.94 14.59
CA ASP A 104 9.63 -7.47 15.30
C ASP A 104 8.61 -6.85 14.35
N GLN A 105 9.05 -6.03 13.39
CA GLN A 105 8.17 -5.50 12.34
C GLN A 105 7.50 -6.63 11.55
N LEU A 106 8.27 -7.64 11.15
CA LEU A 106 7.73 -8.80 10.47
C LEU A 106 6.70 -9.54 11.31
N LYS A 107 7.00 -9.80 12.59
CA LYS A 107 6.08 -10.49 13.50
C LYS A 107 4.78 -9.72 13.70
N GLU A 108 4.83 -8.40 13.78
CA GLU A 108 3.62 -7.57 13.87
C GLU A 108 2.81 -7.66 12.58
N MET A 109 3.44 -7.44 11.43
CA MET A 109 2.77 -7.51 10.13
C MET A 109 2.16 -8.90 9.86
N HIS A 110 2.89 -9.98 10.18
CA HIS A 110 2.43 -11.36 9.92
C HIS A 110 1.16 -11.75 10.67
N LYS A 111 0.88 -11.13 11.81
CA LYS A 111 -0.33 -11.43 12.61
C LYS A 111 -1.59 -10.90 11.95
N ASP A 112 -1.46 -9.79 11.21
CA ASP A 112 -2.60 -9.02 10.76
C ASP A 112 -2.85 -9.17 9.26
N ILE A 113 -1.85 -9.53 8.44
CA ILE A 113 -1.96 -9.59 6.98
C ILE A 113 -2.85 -10.77 6.54
N ASP A 114 -3.90 -10.46 5.78
CA ASP A 114 -4.76 -11.43 5.11
C ASP A 114 -4.33 -11.68 3.65
N VAL A 115 -3.86 -10.64 2.96
CA VAL A 115 -3.60 -10.67 1.51
C VAL A 115 -2.25 -10.04 1.20
N VAL A 116 -1.46 -10.70 0.36
CA VAL A 116 -0.22 -10.16 -0.21
C VAL A 116 -0.40 -9.92 -1.70
N ILE A 117 -0.10 -8.69 -2.14
CA ILE A 117 -0.12 -8.30 -3.55
C ILE A 117 1.30 -7.89 -3.94
N ASN A 118 1.99 -8.78 -4.64
CA ASN A 118 3.37 -8.55 -5.07
C ASN A 118 3.41 -7.92 -6.47
N VAL A 119 3.72 -6.63 -6.56
CA VAL A 119 3.82 -5.88 -7.83
C VAL A 119 5.21 -5.24 -8.01
N ALA A 120 6.10 -5.40 -7.03
CA ALA A 120 7.48 -4.94 -7.15
C ALA A 120 8.20 -5.70 -8.28
N ALA A 121 8.75 -4.94 -9.22
CA ALA A 121 9.62 -5.44 -10.27
C ALA A 121 10.57 -4.31 -10.70
N THR A 122 11.74 -4.67 -11.23
CA THR A 122 12.53 -3.70 -11.97
C THR A 122 11.97 -3.57 -13.39
N THR A 123 11.72 -2.33 -13.82
CA THR A 123 11.32 -2.01 -15.19
C THR A 123 12.46 -1.37 -15.99
N LYS A 124 13.71 -1.49 -15.52
CA LYS A 124 14.90 -1.11 -16.29
C LYS A 124 15.27 -2.29 -17.17
N PHE A 125 15.25 -2.07 -18.48
CA PHE A 125 15.52 -3.12 -19.46
C PHE A 125 17.03 -3.43 -19.61
N ASP A 126 17.91 -2.60 -19.04
CA ASP A 126 19.37 -2.71 -19.15
C ASP A 126 20.06 -3.23 -17.88
N GLU A 127 19.33 -3.90 -16.97
CA GLU A 127 19.96 -4.56 -15.82
C GLU A 127 20.65 -5.87 -16.26
N ARG A 128 21.97 -5.93 -16.11
CA ARG A 128 22.81 -7.13 -16.28
C ARG A 128 23.19 -7.70 -14.93
#